data_AF-A0A9E5UN48-F1
#
_entry.id   AF-A0A9E5UN48-F1
#
_cell.length_a   1.000
_cell.length_b   1.000
_cell.length_c   1.000
_cell.angle_alpha   90.00
_cell.angle_beta   90.00
_cell.angle_gamma   90.00
#
_symmetry.space_group_name_H-M   'P 1'
#
loop_
_entity.id
_entity.type
_entity.pdbx_description
1 polymer ?
#
loop_
_entity_poly.entity_id
_entity_poly.type
_entity_poly.pdbx_seq_one_letter_code
_entity_poly.pdbx_strand_id
1 'polypeptide(L)'
;MKKKLFKSLGLSVRAFADLLLLPEQTVHSWLNRARIIPARYAAYFGALERYASEREAEAPAQTGRQWATEDQARFGAQKTAALKKCRVALARYERKLAKLQEREAKLCAQGHLAESLARYLPPALREEAHTQDWLSLLGRRAKFEYSDVRQAIQKCAQTLAGLRAEARYWESQADPPTS
;
A
#
# COMPACT_ATOMS: atom_id res chain seq x y z
N MET A 1 -4.57 29.99 -37.93
CA MET A 1 -4.39 30.74 -36.67
C MET A 1 -4.74 29.89 -35.44
N LYS A 2 -5.93 29.26 -35.39
CA LYS A 2 -6.44 28.52 -34.21
C LYS A 2 -5.65 27.27 -33.80
N LYS A 3 -5.00 26.58 -34.74
CA LYS A 3 -4.06 25.48 -34.43
C LYS A 3 -2.82 25.95 -33.65
N LYS A 4 -2.34 27.18 -33.90
CA LYS A 4 -1.22 27.77 -33.14
C LYS A 4 -1.65 28.11 -31.71
N LEU A 5 -2.87 28.62 -31.54
CA LEU A 5 -3.48 28.91 -30.23
C LEU A 5 -3.58 27.65 -29.35
N PHE A 6 -4.11 26.54 -29.88
CA PHE A 6 -4.20 25.28 -29.13
C PHE A 6 -2.82 24.78 -28.71
N LYS A 7 -1.84 24.84 -29.63
CA LYS A 7 -0.45 24.46 -29.33
C LYS A 7 0.17 25.35 -28.26
N SER A 8 -0.03 26.67 -28.29
CA SER A 8 0.51 27.60 -27.29
C SER A 8 -0.14 27.49 -25.91
N LEU A 9 -1.35 26.92 -25.86
CA LEU A 9 -2.08 26.65 -24.62
C LEU A 9 -1.90 25.22 -24.11
N GLY A 10 -1.18 24.36 -24.85
CA GLY A 10 -1.03 22.94 -24.50
C GLY A 10 -2.33 22.14 -24.58
N LEU A 11 -3.36 22.66 -25.28
CA LEU A 11 -4.68 22.06 -25.36
C LEU A 11 -4.73 21.01 -26.48
N SER A 12 -5.16 19.79 -26.15
CA SER A 12 -5.39 18.74 -27.15
C SER A 12 -6.73 18.95 -27.86
N VAL A 13 -6.85 18.50 -29.11
CA VAL A 13 -8.12 18.54 -29.85
C VAL A 13 -9.18 17.72 -29.15
N ARG A 14 -8.79 16.58 -28.56
CA ARG A 14 -9.64 15.72 -27.74
C ARG A 14 -10.27 16.46 -26.56
N ALA A 15 -9.47 17.10 -25.71
CA ALA A 15 -9.97 17.80 -24.53
C ALA A 15 -11.00 18.89 -24.89
N PHE A 16 -10.80 19.55 -26.03
CA PHE A 16 -11.76 20.55 -26.50
C PHE A 16 -13.00 19.92 -27.17
N ALA A 17 -12.85 18.79 -27.86
CA ALA A 17 -13.96 18.03 -28.40
C ALA A 17 -14.87 17.48 -27.28
N ASP A 18 -14.27 17.04 -26.18
CA ASP A 18 -14.96 16.63 -24.96
C ASP A 18 -15.79 17.80 -24.37
N LEU A 19 -15.19 18.99 -24.27
CA LEU A 19 -15.89 20.20 -23.83
C LEU A 19 -17.11 20.53 -24.71
N LEU A 20 -16.98 20.39 -26.03
CA LEU A 20 -18.03 20.71 -26.98
C LEU A 20 -19.05 19.58 -27.17
N LEU A 21 -18.81 18.41 -26.58
CA LEU A 21 -19.58 17.18 -26.78
C LEU A 21 -19.67 16.80 -28.27
N LEU A 22 -18.53 16.85 -28.97
CA LEU A 22 -18.43 16.58 -30.40
C LEU A 22 -17.38 15.51 -30.71
N PRO A 23 -17.47 14.82 -31.86
CA PRO A 23 -16.39 13.98 -32.35
C PRO A 23 -15.12 14.79 -32.60
N GLU A 24 -13.95 14.25 -32.23
CA GLU A 24 -12.65 14.89 -32.44
C GLU A 24 -12.41 15.32 -33.89
N GLN A 25 -12.85 14.49 -34.85
CA GLN A 25 -12.73 14.77 -36.29
C GLN A 25 -13.44 16.06 -36.70
N THR A 26 -14.57 16.37 -36.05
CA THR A 26 -15.35 17.59 -36.30
C THR A 26 -14.54 18.82 -35.90
N VAL A 27 -13.97 18.81 -34.68
CA VAL A 27 -13.12 19.90 -34.18
C VAL A 27 -11.83 20.01 -35.00
N HIS A 28 -11.22 18.87 -35.35
CA HIS A 28 -10.05 18.82 -36.24
C HIS A 28 -10.34 19.46 -37.59
N SER A 29 -11.53 19.24 -38.15
CA SER A 29 -11.94 19.83 -39.42
C SER A 29 -12.03 21.36 -39.34
N TRP A 30 -12.51 21.91 -38.22
CA TRP A 30 -12.59 23.36 -37.98
C TRP A 30 -11.22 24.00 -37.74
N LEU A 31 -10.29 23.27 -37.13
CA LEU A 31 -8.94 23.76 -36.85
C LEU A 31 -8.02 23.74 -38.07
N ASN A 32 -8.21 22.76 -38.98
CA ASN A 32 -7.32 22.52 -40.13
C ASN A 32 -7.86 23.07 -41.46
N ARG A 33 -9.18 23.07 -41.68
CA ARG A 33 -9.83 23.65 -42.86
C ARG A 33 -10.46 24.95 -42.40
N ALA A 34 -10.33 26.05 -43.14
CA ALA A 34 -10.94 27.35 -42.82
C ALA A 34 -12.48 27.33 -42.93
N ARG A 35 -13.13 26.28 -42.42
CA ARG A 35 -14.58 26.13 -42.32
C ARG A 35 -15.11 27.03 -41.22
N ILE A 36 -16.29 27.57 -41.47
CA ILE A 36 -17.01 28.42 -40.53
C ILE A 36 -17.32 27.59 -39.28
N ILE A 37 -16.80 28.06 -38.14
CA ILE A 37 -17.15 27.51 -36.83
C ILE A 37 -18.61 27.90 -36.59
N PRO A 38 -19.50 26.94 -36.26
CA PRO A 38 -20.88 27.28 -35.95
C PRO A 38 -20.95 28.35 -34.86
N ALA A 39 -21.83 29.35 -35.03
CA ALA A 39 -21.92 30.51 -34.13
C ALA A 39 -22.07 30.11 -32.65
N ARG A 40 -22.81 29.02 -32.37
CA ARG A 40 -22.99 28.46 -31.03
C ARG A 40 -21.68 28.07 -30.31
N TYR A 41 -20.61 27.81 -31.05
CA TYR A 41 -19.31 27.45 -30.48
C TYR A 41 -18.28 28.58 -30.54
N ALA A 42 -18.61 29.69 -31.21
CA ALA A 42 -17.67 30.81 -31.39
C ALA A 42 -17.20 31.40 -30.05
N ALA A 43 -18.07 31.42 -29.04
CA ALA A 43 -17.77 31.92 -27.70
C ALA A 43 -16.59 31.18 -27.03
N TYR A 44 -16.51 29.85 -27.17
CA TYR A 44 -15.41 29.06 -26.59
C TYR A 44 -14.05 29.42 -27.23
N PHE A 45 -14.03 29.63 -28.54
CA PHE A 45 -12.81 30.06 -29.24
C PHE A 45 -12.42 31.48 -28.86
N GLY A 46 -13.40 32.40 -28.77
CA GLY A 46 -13.15 33.78 -28.32
C GLY A 46 -12.62 33.84 -26.89
N ALA A 47 -13.12 32.98 -25.99
CA ALA A 47 -12.62 32.87 -24.62
C ALA A 47 -11.16 32.37 -24.57
N LEU A 48 -10.80 31.37 -25.39
CA LEU A 48 -9.41 30.89 -25.47
C LEU A 48 -8.46 31.94 -26.06
N GLU A 49 -8.91 32.70 -27.06
CA GLU A 49 -8.15 33.82 -27.63
C GLU A 49 -7.91 34.92 -26.60
N ARG A 50 -8.97 35.32 -25.87
CA ARG A 50 -8.87 36.27 -24.75
C ARG A 50 -7.94 35.77 -23.64
N TYR A 51 -8.08 34.51 -23.22
CA TYR A 51 -7.18 33.93 -22.23
C TYR A 51 -5.72 33.96 -22.71
N ALA A 52 -5.46 33.65 -23.97
CA ALA A 52 -4.11 33.69 -24.51
C ALA A 52 -3.52 35.11 -24.58
N SER A 53 -4.35 36.15 -24.76
CA SER A 53 -3.92 37.55 -24.81
C SER A 53 -3.84 38.23 -23.44
N GLU A 54 -4.73 37.87 -22.51
CA GLU A 54 -4.88 38.50 -21.20
C GLU A 54 -4.10 37.76 -20.10
N ARG A 55 -3.61 36.53 -20.34
CA ARG A 55 -2.88 35.77 -19.31
C ARG A 55 -1.60 36.50 -18.90
N GLU A 56 -1.43 36.67 -17.60
CA GLU A 56 -0.15 37.05 -17.03
C GLU A 56 0.87 35.93 -17.27
N ALA A 57 2.11 36.30 -17.60
CA ALA A 57 3.18 35.34 -17.87
C ALA A 57 3.45 34.41 -16.66
N GLU A 58 3.17 34.88 -15.44
CA GLU A 58 3.42 34.14 -14.20
C GLU A 58 2.26 33.25 -13.74
N ALA A 59 1.03 33.46 -14.21
CA ALA A 59 -0.15 32.73 -13.73
C ALA A 59 -0.05 31.18 -13.86
N PRO A 60 0.53 30.61 -14.94
CA PRO A 60 0.76 29.17 -15.03
C PRO A 60 1.78 28.66 -14.00
N ALA A 61 2.81 29.45 -13.70
CA ALA A 61 3.81 29.10 -12.69
C ALA A 61 3.22 29.14 -11.28
N GLN A 62 2.35 30.11 -10.99
CA GLN A 62 1.61 30.17 -9.71
C GLN A 62 0.69 28.97 -9.54
N THR A 63 -0.06 28.59 -10.58
CA THR A 63 -0.90 27.40 -10.58
C THR A 63 -0.06 26.13 -10.34
N GLY A 64 1.09 26.03 -11.02
CA GLY A 64 2.02 24.92 -10.82
C GLY A 64 2.57 24.83 -9.39
N ARG A 65 2.89 25.97 -8.76
CA ARG A 65 3.31 26.01 -7.34
C ARG A 65 2.18 25.57 -6.42
N GLN A 66 0.96 26.04 -6.64
CA GLN A 66 -0.20 25.61 -5.85
C GLN A 66 -0.42 24.10 -5.94
N TRP A 67 -0.39 23.53 -7.15
CA TRP A 67 -0.51 22.09 -7.35
C TRP A 67 0.63 21.31 -6.68
N ALA A 68 1.86 21.81 -6.76
CA ALA A 68 2.99 21.20 -6.08
C ALA A 68 2.79 21.19 -4.55
N THR A 69 2.32 22.29 -3.96
CA THR A 69 2.02 22.37 -2.52
C THR A 69 0.88 21.43 -2.12
N GLU A 70 -0.19 21.35 -2.92
CA GLU A 70 -1.29 20.42 -2.64
C GLU A 70 -0.86 18.96 -2.74
N ASP A 71 -0.09 18.61 -3.78
CA ASP A 71 0.44 17.25 -3.96
C ASP A 71 1.39 16.88 -2.82
N GLN A 72 2.23 17.83 -2.40
CA GLN A 72 3.11 17.69 -1.25
C GLN A 72 2.34 17.37 0.04
N ALA A 73 1.28 18.13 0.32
CA ALA A 73 0.44 17.91 1.49
C ALA A 73 -0.28 16.55 1.41
N ARG A 74 -0.79 16.17 0.23
CA ARG A 74 -1.44 14.86 0.01
C ARG A 74 -0.46 13.72 0.23
N PHE A 75 0.76 13.83 -0.30
CA PHE A 75 1.82 12.85 -0.12
C PHE A 75 2.21 12.69 1.36
N GLY A 76 2.41 13.80 2.07
CA GLY A 76 2.71 13.79 3.51
C GLY A 76 1.61 13.12 4.34
N ALA A 77 0.34 13.38 4.01
CA ALA A 77 -0.81 12.73 4.66
C ALA A 77 -0.85 11.22 4.37
N GLN A 78 -0.61 10.82 3.12
CA GLN A 78 -0.55 9.40 2.73
C GLN A 78 0.58 8.65 3.45
N LYS A 79 1.80 9.21 3.45
CA LYS A 79 2.96 8.68 4.17
C LYS A 79 2.66 8.49 5.65
N THR A 80 2.10 9.52 6.29
CA THR A 80 1.73 9.46 7.72
C THR A 80 0.71 8.36 8.01
N ALA A 81 -0.33 8.25 7.19
CA ALA A 81 -1.36 7.22 7.33
C ALA A 81 -0.79 5.80 7.13
N ALA A 82 0.05 5.62 6.12
CA ALA A 82 0.71 4.35 5.81
C ALA A 82 1.64 3.90 6.95
N LEU A 83 2.49 4.80 7.46
CA LEU A 83 3.37 4.52 8.60
C LEU A 83 2.58 4.16 9.86
N LYS A 84 1.51 4.88 10.16
CA LYS A 84 0.63 4.56 11.29
C LYS A 84 0.06 3.14 11.17
N LYS A 85 -0.45 2.79 9.98
CA LYS A 85 -0.98 1.45 9.70
C LYS A 85 0.09 0.37 9.86
N CYS A 86 1.29 0.60 9.32
CA CYS A 86 2.42 -0.32 9.44
C CYS A 86 2.80 -0.54 10.92
N ARG A 87 2.94 0.53 11.70
CA ARG A 87 3.30 0.45 13.13
C ARG A 87 2.29 -0.35 13.95
N VAL A 88 0.99 -0.13 13.74
CA VAL A 88 -0.07 -0.90 14.41
C VAL A 88 0.01 -2.38 14.03
N ALA A 89 0.20 -2.68 12.74
CA ALA A 89 0.34 -4.04 12.26
C ALA A 89 1.59 -4.73 12.83
N LEU A 90 2.74 -4.05 12.84
CA LEU A 90 3.99 -4.54 13.41
C LEU A 90 3.81 -4.92 14.89
N ALA A 91 3.31 -4.00 15.71
CA ALA A 91 3.10 -4.27 17.14
C ALA A 91 2.16 -5.47 17.38
N ARG A 92 1.12 -5.62 16.55
CA ARG A 92 0.21 -6.78 16.61
C ARG A 92 0.92 -8.09 16.29
N TYR A 93 1.71 -8.12 15.21
CA TYR A 93 2.40 -9.34 14.78
C TYR A 93 3.60 -9.68 15.69
N GLU A 94 4.27 -8.70 16.29
CA GLU A 94 5.31 -8.92 17.29
C GLU A 94 4.75 -9.58 18.55
N ARG A 95 3.61 -9.09 19.05
CA ARG A 95 2.89 -9.76 20.15
C ARG A 95 2.44 -11.17 19.79
N LYS A 96 1.97 -11.37 18.56
CA LYS A 96 1.58 -12.70 18.06
C LYS A 96 2.78 -13.64 18.02
N LEU A 97 3.92 -13.17 17.52
CA LEU A 97 5.16 -13.95 17.47
C LEU A 97 5.61 -14.35 18.87
N ALA A 98 5.63 -13.42 19.83
CA ALA A 98 5.99 -13.71 21.21
C ALA A 98 5.10 -14.81 21.83
N LYS A 99 3.78 -14.74 21.63
CA LYS A 99 2.84 -15.79 22.09
C LYS A 99 3.10 -17.15 21.45
N LEU A 100 3.44 -17.17 20.15
CA LEU A 100 3.76 -18.41 19.45
C LEU A 100 5.07 -19.02 19.96
N GLN A 101 6.10 -18.21 20.21
CA GLN A 101 7.38 -18.64 20.79
C GLN A 101 7.21 -19.16 22.22
N GLU A 102 6.36 -18.52 23.02
CA GLU A 102 6.00 -19.01 24.36
C GLU A 102 5.30 -20.38 24.27
N ARG A 103 4.36 -20.54 23.34
CA ARG A 103 3.70 -21.83 23.10
C ARG A 103 4.68 -22.90 22.63
N GLU A 104 5.59 -22.55 21.73
CA GLU A 104 6.67 -23.43 21.27
C GLU A 104 7.50 -23.94 22.46
N ALA A 105 7.94 -23.06 23.35
CA ALA A 105 8.71 -23.43 24.55
C ALA A 105 7.92 -24.36 25.48
N LYS A 106 6.63 -24.09 25.69
CA LYS A 106 5.74 -24.96 26.48
C LYS A 106 5.59 -26.36 25.88
N LEU A 107 5.47 -26.47 24.56
CA LEU A 107 5.40 -27.76 23.86
C LEU A 107 6.72 -28.52 23.98
N CYS A 108 7.86 -27.85 23.85
CA CYS A 108 9.17 -28.46 24.09
C CYS A 108 9.28 -29.00 25.53
N ALA A 109 8.84 -28.24 26.53
CA ALA A 109 8.83 -28.67 27.91
C ALA A 109 7.91 -29.88 28.14
N GLN A 110 6.73 -29.91 27.49
CA GLN A 110 5.83 -31.07 27.54
C GLN A 110 6.44 -32.31 26.89
N GLY A 111 7.11 -32.16 25.74
CA GLY A 111 7.84 -33.24 25.10
C GLY A 111 8.96 -33.79 25.99
N HIS A 112 9.75 -32.90 26.59
CA HIS A 112 10.80 -33.29 27.53
C HIS A 112 10.24 -34.00 28.78
N LEU A 113 9.10 -33.53 29.30
CA LEU A 113 8.39 -34.16 30.41
C LEU A 113 7.97 -35.58 30.04
N ALA A 114 7.38 -35.77 28.86
CA ALA A 114 6.97 -37.09 28.36
C ALA A 114 8.16 -38.08 28.28
N GLU A 115 9.33 -37.59 27.87
CA GLU A 115 10.54 -38.41 27.75
C GLU A 115 11.23 -38.70 29.10
N SER A 116 11.11 -37.80 30.06
CA SER A 116 11.93 -37.84 31.29
C SER A 116 11.17 -38.30 32.53
N LEU A 117 9.86 -38.09 32.59
CA LEU A 117 9.06 -38.29 33.81
C LEU A 117 9.11 -39.73 34.32
N ALA A 118 9.17 -40.72 33.43
CA ALA A 118 9.27 -42.13 33.79
C ALA A 118 10.41 -42.42 34.79
N ARG A 119 11.54 -41.71 34.69
CA ARG A 119 12.70 -41.88 35.58
C ARG A 119 12.43 -41.47 37.02
N TYR A 120 11.48 -40.57 37.23
CA TYR A 120 11.09 -40.02 38.54
C TYR A 120 9.91 -40.77 39.16
N LEU A 121 9.26 -41.66 38.41
CA LEU A 121 8.18 -42.49 38.93
C LEU A 121 8.71 -43.73 39.67
N PRO A 122 8.04 -44.16 40.76
CA PRO A 122 8.26 -45.46 41.39
C PRO A 122 8.11 -46.61 40.38
N PRO A 123 8.82 -47.75 40.56
CA PRO A 123 8.77 -48.88 39.63
C PRO A 123 7.35 -49.37 39.33
N ALA A 124 6.50 -49.49 40.35
CA ALA A 124 5.10 -49.91 40.19
C ALA A 124 4.32 -49.03 39.21
N LEU A 125 4.42 -47.69 39.34
CA LEU A 125 3.73 -46.75 38.46
C LEU A 125 4.38 -46.62 37.08
N ARG A 126 5.71 -46.81 37.01
CA ARG A 126 6.47 -46.73 35.76
C ARG A 126 6.07 -47.86 34.80
N GLU A 127 5.83 -49.06 35.30
CA GLU A 127 5.54 -50.24 34.48
C GLU A 127 4.05 -50.34 34.11
N GLU A 128 3.19 -49.53 34.71
CA GLU A 128 1.77 -49.47 34.36
C GLU A 128 1.56 -49.03 32.91
N ALA A 129 0.79 -49.83 32.16
CA ALA A 129 0.51 -49.58 30.75
C ALA A 129 -0.10 -48.19 30.52
N HIS A 130 -1.04 -47.76 31.36
CA HIS A 130 -1.70 -46.47 31.22
C HIS A 130 -0.74 -45.28 31.41
N THR A 131 0.30 -45.44 32.25
CA THR A 131 1.36 -44.44 32.43
C THR A 131 2.21 -44.32 31.17
N GLN A 132 2.64 -45.46 30.61
CA GLN A 132 3.43 -45.48 29.38
C GLN A 132 2.65 -44.94 28.18
N ASP A 133 1.37 -45.32 28.06
CA ASP A 133 0.47 -44.82 27.03
C ASP A 133 0.27 -43.31 27.13
N TRP A 134 0.05 -42.80 28.35
CA TRP A 134 -0.11 -41.37 28.58
C TRP A 134 1.16 -40.58 28.24
N LEU A 135 2.34 -41.04 28.66
CA LEU A 135 3.62 -40.41 28.31
C LEU A 135 3.86 -40.41 26.80
N SER A 136 3.61 -41.54 26.13
CA SER A 136 3.72 -41.67 24.68
C SER A 136 2.77 -40.70 23.96
N LEU A 137 1.51 -40.63 24.39
CA LEU A 137 0.51 -39.73 23.82
C LEU A 137 0.87 -38.26 24.02
N LEU A 138 1.32 -37.89 25.24
CA LEU A 138 1.76 -36.54 25.58
C LEU A 138 2.90 -36.10 24.65
N GLY A 139 3.92 -36.95 24.48
CA GLY A 139 5.06 -36.67 23.61
C GLY A 139 4.67 -36.55 22.13
N ARG A 140 3.85 -37.46 21.61
CA ARG A 140 3.36 -37.41 20.22
C ARG A 140 2.54 -36.15 19.95
N ARG A 141 1.63 -35.79 20.86
CA ARG A 141 0.82 -34.59 20.74
C ARG A 141 1.66 -33.32 20.79
N ALA A 142 2.60 -33.24 21.74
CA ALA A 142 3.50 -32.10 21.84
C ALA A 142 4.34 -31.91 20.57
N LYS A 143 4.88 -33.00 20.01
CA LYS A 143 5.65 -32.99 18.76
C LYS A 143 4.82 -32.57 17.54
N PHE A 144 3.58 -33.06 17.45
CA PHE A 144 2.66 -32.69 16.37
C PHE A 144 2.32 -31.19 16.44
N GLU A 145 1.83 -30.72 17.58
CA GLU A 145 1.48 -29.30 17.78
C GLU A 145 2.71 -28.39 17.62
N TYR A 146 3.91 -28.86 17.98
CA TYR A 146 5.15 -28.11 17.78
C TYR A 146 5.39 -27.80 16.30
N SER A 147 5.18 -28.77 15.40
CA SER A 147 5.34 -28.57 13.96
C SER A 147 4.41 -27.47 13.42
N ASP A 148 3.14 -27.51 13.84
CA ASP A 148 2.14 -26.50 13.46
C ASP A 148 2.52 -25.10 13.97
N VAL A 149 2.96 -25.01 15.24
CA VAL A 149 3.41 -23.74 15.84
C VAL A 149 4.65 -23.21 15.13
N ARG A 150 5.63 -24.06 14.77
CA ARG A 150 6.80 -23.67 13.98
C ARG A 150 6.43 -23.08 12.63
N GLN A 151 5.51 -23.71 11.91
CA GLN A 151 5.04 -23.18 10.64
C GLN A 151 4.33 -21.82 10.82
N ALA A 152 3.53 -21.67 11.88
CA ALA A 152 2.88 -20.41 12.21
C ALA A 152 3.90 -19.31 12.57
N ILE A 153 4.96 -19.63 13.31
CA ILE A 153 6.07 -18.72 13.61
C ILE A 153 6.74 -18.25 12.31
N GLN A 154 7.06 -19.16 11.39
CA GLN A 154 7.70 -18.81 10.12
C GLN A 154 6.83 -17.87 9.28
N LYS A 155 5.53 -18.16 9.13
CA LYS A 155 4.59 -17.28 8.42
C LYS A 155 4.47 -15.91 9.10
N CYS A 156 4.45 -15.88 10.42
CA CYS A 156 4.41 -14.64 11.20
C CYS A 156 5.68 -13.80 11.00
N ALA A 157 6.86 -14.43 11.00
CA ALA A 157 8.14 -13.77 10.78
C ALA A 157 8.27 -13.21 9.35
N GLN A 158 7.81 -13.94 8.33
CA GLN A 158 7.75 -13.45 6.96
C GLN A 158 6.86 -12.21 6.84
N THR A 159 5.69 -12.23 7.47
CA THR A 159 4.77 -11.08 7.48
C THR A 159 5.42 -9.87 8.16
N LEU A 160 6.11 -10.08 9.29
CA LEU A 160 6.86 -9.01 9.97
C LEU A 160 7.97 -8.43 9.10
N ALA A 161 8.72 -9.26 8.38
CA ALA A 161 9.76 -8.79 7.47
C ALA A 161 9.18 -7.89 6.37
N GLY A 162 8.05 -8.29 5.77
CA GLY A 162 7.32 -7.48 4.79
C GLY A 162 6.86 -6.13 5.35
N LEU A 163 6.23 -6.13 6.53
CA LEU A 163 5.78 -4.90 7.18
C LEU A 163 6.95 -3.97 7.57
N ARG A 164 8.10 -4.54 7.98
CA ARG A 164 9.31 -3.76 8.27
C ARG A 164 9.90 -3.15 7.00
N ALA A 165 9.88 -3.87 5.89
CA ALA A 165 10.33 -3.35 4.60
C ALA A 165 9.41 -2.22 4.12
N GLU A 166 8.09 -2.38 4.24
CA GLU A 166 7.11 -1.34 3.89
C GLU A 166 7.29 -0.09 4.77
N ALA A 167 7.46 -0.25 6.09
CA ALA A 167 7.73 0.87 6.99
C ALA A 167 9.02 1.61 6.60
N ARG A 168 10.11 0.88 6.33
CA ARG A 168 11.39 1.46 5.89
C ARG A 168 11.26 2.19 4.56
N TYR A 169 10.50 1.63 3.61
CA TYR A 169 10.23 2.29 2.33
C TYR A 169 9.60 3.67 2.56
N TRP A 170 8.55 3.73 3.37
CA TRP A 170 7.87 5.00 3.69
C TRP A 170 8.77 5.95 4.48
N GLU A 171 9.60 5.46 5.40
CA GLU A 171 10.58 6.26 6.15
C GLU A 171 11.69 6.81 5.24
N SER A 172 12.12 6.06 4.23
CA SER A 172 13.14 6.48 3.27
C SER A 172 12.65 7.46 2.21
N GLN A 173 11.33 7.62 2.05
CA GLN A 173 10.80 8.68 1.19
C GLN A 173 11.16 10.00 1.86
N ALA A 174 12.07 10.76 1.23
CA ALA A 174 12.40 12.11 1.68
C ALA A 174 11.11 12.90 1.87
N ASP A 175 11.03 13.67 2.96
CA ASP A 175 9.98 14.67 3.02
C ASP A 175 10.23 15.63 1.85
N PRO A 176 9.21 15.86 0.99
CA PRO A 176 9.37 16.71 -0.17
C PRO A 176 9.90 18.08 0.28
N PRO A 177 10.84 18.68 -0.48
CA PRO A 177 11.50 19.91 -0.06
C PRO A 177 10.47 21.00 0.24
N THR A 178 10.52 21.58 1.44
CA THR A 178 9.86 22.85 1.73
C THR A 178 10.57 23.94 0.92
N SER A 179 9.96 24.33 -0.20
CA SER A 179 10.36 25.51 -0.99
C SER A 179 9.55 26.72 -0.54
#